data_AF-A0A452YPN0-F1
#
_entry.id   AF-A0A452YPN0-F1
#
_cell.length_a   1.000
_cell.length_b   1.000
_cell.length_c   1.000
_cell.angle_alpha   90.00
_cell.angle_beta   90.00
_cell.angle_gamma   90.00
#
_symmetry.space_group_name_H-M   'P 1'
#
loop_
_entity.id
_entity.type
_entity.pdbx_description
1 polymer ?
#
loop_
_entity_poly.entity_id
_entity_poly.type
_entity_poly.pdbx_seq_one_letter_code
_entity_poly.pdbx_strand_id
1 'polypeptide(L)' 'AKSAYLATFHGSTHCQAWRLTWKCWAAPRVRFFHWLANLDRCWTADRLARRNLPHPPCCPLCDQAPETH' A
#
# COMPACT_ATOMS: atom_id res chain seq x y z
N ALA A 1 -13.20 -26.54 -14.11
CA ALA A 1 -12.84 -25.11 -14.00
C ALA A 1 -12.77 -24.58 -12.55
N LYS A 2 -13.73 -24.93 -11.66
CA LYS A 2 -13.76 -24.44 -10.27
C LYS A 2 -12.56 -24.85 -9.42
N SER A 3 -12.08 -26.09 -9.56
CA SER A 3 -10.92 -26.61 -8.82
C SER A 3 -9.62 -25.89 -9.16
N ALA A 4 -9.37 -25.64 -10.45
CA ALA A 4 -8.19 -24.91 -10.91
C ALA A 4 -8.18 -23.45 -10.43
N TYR A 5 -9.35 -22.78 -10.44
CA TYR A 5 -9.49 -21.42 -9.88
C TYR A 5 -9.21 -21.39 -8.38
N LEU A 6 -9.74 -22.33 -7.60
CA LEU A 6 -9.49 -22.37 -6.15
C LEU A 6 -8.03 -22.66 -5.80
N ALA A 7 -7.33 -23.43 -6.64
CA ALA A 7 -5.92 -23.73 -6.43
C ALA A 7 -5.02 -22.48 -6.53
N THR A 8 -5.38 -21.46 -7.30
CA THR A 8 -4.59 -20.21 -7.38
C THR A 8 -4.70 -19.34 -6.12
N PHE A 9 -5.68 -19.62 -5.24
CA PHE A 9 -5.88 -18.89 -3.99
C PHE A 9 -5.42 -19.68 -2.76
N HIS A 10 -4.86 -20.88 -2.93
CA HIS A 10 -4.31 -21.67 -1.84
C HIS A 10 -3.13 -20.92 -1.19
N GLY A 11 -3.28 -20.52 0.07
CA GLY A 11 -2.30 -19.71 0.79
C GLY A 11 -2.51 -18.20 0.69
N SER A 12 -3.54 -17.74 -0.03
CA SER A 12 -3.93 -16.33 0.02
C SER A 12 -4.53 -16.00 1.40
N THR A 13 -3.89 -15.07 2.12
CA THR A 13 -4.41 -14.56 3.38
C THR A 13 -5.40 -13.44 3.07
N HIS A 14 -6.60 -13.53 3.63
CA HIS A 14 -7.61 -12.47 3.50
C HIS A 14 -7.12 -11.24 4.29
N CYS A 15 -6.50 -10.27 3.60
CA CYS A 15 -6.03 -9.05 4.22
C CYS A 15 -7.22 -8.22 4.71
N GLN A 16 -7.43 -8.08 6.02
CA GLN A 16 -8.56 -7.31 6.60
C GLN A 16 -8.67 -5.87 6.05
N ALA A 17 -7.58 -5.35 5.48
CA ALA A 17 -7.54 -4.07 4.81
C ALA A 17 -8.45 -3.99 3.57
N TRP A 18 -8.84 -5.12 2.94
CA TRP A 18 -9.83 -5.11 1.84
C TRP A 18 -11.16 -4.54 2.32
N ARG A 19 -11.55 -4.88 3.55
CA ARG A 19 -12.81 -4.45 4.16
C ARG A 19 -12.76 -2.96 4.47
N LEU A 20 -11.63 -2.48 5.00
CA LEU A 20 -11.41 -1.05 5.25
C LEU A 20 -11.38 -0.24 3.94
N THR A 21 -10.77 -0.79 2.90
CA THR A 21 -10.58 -0.08 1.63
C THR A 21 -11.86 -0.02 0.80
N TRP A 22 -12.64 -1.10 0.76
CA TRP A 22 -13.80 -1.20 -0.12
C TRP A 22 -15.15 -0.98 0.58
N LYS A 23 -15.24 -1.22 1.90
CA LYS A 23 -16.47 -1.04 2.69
C LYS A 23 -16.63 0.38 3.24
N CYS A 24 -15.58 1.21 3.22
CA CYS A 24 -15.68 2.60 3.63
C CYS A 24 -16.43 3.45 2.58
N TRP A 25 -17.26 4.38 3.06
CA TRP A 25 -17.84 5.43 2.22
C TRP A 25 -16.79 6.49 1.93
N ALA A 26 -15.87 6.18 1.01
CA ALA A 26 -14.86 7.12 0.54
C ALA A 26 -15.00 7.35 -0.97
N ALA A 27 -14.53 8.49 -1.48
CA ALA A 27 -14.45 8.70 -2.92
C ALA A 27 -13.54 7.62 -3.56
N PRO A 28 -13.80 7.19 -4.81
CA PRO A 28 -13.01 6.15 -5.47
C PRO A 28 -11.50 6.41 -5.44
N ARG A 29 -11.07 7.67 -5.60
CA ARG A 29 -9.66 8.09 -5.53
C ARG A 29 -9.00 7.73 -4.19
N VAL A 30 -9.73 7.89 -3.09
CA VAL A 30 -9.26 7.57 -1.73
C VAL A 30 -9.12 6.06 -1.55
N ARG A 31 -10.10 5.28 -2.03
CA ARG A 31 -10.05 3.81 -1.95
C ARG A 31 -8.89 3.25 -2.77
N PHE A 32 -8.67 3.77 -3.98
CA PHE A 32 -7.53 3.38 -4.81
C PHE A 32 -6.19 3.69 -4.14
N PHE A 33 -6.06 4.89 -3.55
CA PHE A 33 -4.84 5.24 -2.81
C PHE A 33 -4.63 4.32 -1.61
N HIS A 34 -5.67 4.06 -0.80
CA HIS A 34 -5.57 3.15 0.34
C HIS A 34 -5.22 1.73 -0.06
N TRP A 35 -5.78 1.24 -1.17
CA TRP A 35 -5.45 -0.07 -1.73
C TRP A 35 -3.98 -0.16 -2.12
N LEU A 36 -3.46 0.85 -2.83
CA LEU A 36 -2.05 0.92 -3.21
C LEU A 36 -1.14 1.06 -1.99
N ALA A 37 -1.56 1.80 -0.96
CA ALA A 37 -0.80 1.94 0.28
C ALA A 37 -0.72 0.61 1.03
N ASN A 38 -1.83 -0.12 1.16
CA ASN A 38 -1.86 -1.43 1.81
C ASN A 38 -1.04 -2.50 1.09
N LEU A 39 -0.94 -2.40 -0.24
CA LEU A 39 -0.09 -3.31 -1.01
C LEU A 39 1.39 -2.97 -0.95
N ASP A 40 1.76 -1.93 -0.20
CA ASP A 40 3.06 -1.29 -0.29
C ASP A 40 3.37 -1.10 -1.80
N ARG A 41 2.57 -0.29 -2.49
CA ARG A 41 2.81 0.12 -3.88
C ARG A 41 2.83 1.62 -4.08
N CYS A 42 2.51 2.40 -3.04
CA CYS A 42 2.69 3.84 -3.06
C CYS A 42 4.19 4.20 -3.02
N TRP A 43 4.62 5.13 -3.86
CA TRP A 43 5.97 5.69 -3.84
C TRP A 43 6.13 6.65 -2.66
N THR A 44 6.28 6.10 -1.47
CA THR A 44 6.66 6.83 -0.26
C THR A 44 8.19 6.96 -0.21
N ALA A 45 8.68 7.99 0.48
CA ALA A 45 10.12 8.20 0.71
C ALA A 45 10.75 6.96 1.35
N ASP A 46 10.09 6.37 2.34
CA ASP A 46 10.47 5.11 3.00
C ASP A 46 10.62 3.92 2.02
N ARG A 47 9.72 3.75 1.04
CA ARG A 47 9.91 2.72 -0.02
C ARG A 47 11.14 3.03 -0.87
N LEU A 48 11.31 4.29 -1.28
CA LEU A 48 12.45 4.70 -2.09
C LEU A 48 13.77 4.44 -1.34
N ALA A 49 13.81 4.76 -0.04
CA ALA A 49 14.93 4.49 0.86
C ALA A 49 15.24 2.99 0.95
N ARG A 50 14.23 2.13 1.18
CA ARG A 50 14.40 0.66 1.18
C ARG A 50 14.99 0.12 -0.13
N ARG A 51 14.80 0.82 -1.24
CA ARG A 51 15.26 0.41 -2.58
C ARG A 51 16.52 1.15 -3.03
N ASN A 52 17.16 1.94 -2.17
CA ASN A 52 18.31 2.81 -2.50
C ASN A 52 18.04 3.73 -3.71
N LEU A 53 16.80 4.17 -3.89
CA LEU A 53 16.45 5.15 -4.91
C LEU A 53 16.59 6.58 -4.37
N PRO A 54 16.86 7.57 -5.24
CA PRO A 54 16.87 8.97 -4.84
C PRO A 54 15.52 9.33 -4.19
N HIS A 55 15.58 9.86 -2.98
CA HIS A 55 14.41 10.27 -2.22
C HIS A 55 14.70 11.60 -1.52
N PRO A 56 13.68 12.44 -1.33
CA PRO A 56 13.84 13.66 -0.57
C PRO A 56 14.21 13.32 0.89
N PRO A 57 15.13 14.08 1.52
CA PRO A 57 15.57 13.83 2.89
C PRO A 57 14.47 14.06 3.94
N CYS A 58 13.42 14.82 3.57
CA CYS A 58 12.27 15.12 4.41
C CYS A 58 10.97 14.77 3.67
N CYS A 59 9.94 14.36 4.42
CA CYS A 59 8.60 14.15 3.88
C CYS A 59 8.02 15.50 3.37
N PRO A 60 7.71 15.65 2.07
CA PRO A 60 7.22 16.92 1.51
C PRO A 60 5.80 17.30 1.96
N LEU A 61 5.08 16.37 2.61
CA LEU A 61 3.76 16.63 3.21
C LEU A 61 3.87 17.00 4.69
N CYS A 62 4.97 16.65 5.34
CA CYS A 62 5.09 16.66 6.79
C CYS A 62 6.03 17.77 7.28
N ASP A 63 7.01 18.19 6.45
CA ASP A 63 8.15 19.06 6.83
C ASP A 63 8.84 18.61 8.14
N GLN A 64 8.65 17.35 8.53
CA GLN A 64 9.26 16.78 9.72
C GLN A 64 10.74 16.53 9.40
N ALA A 65 11.56 16.75 10.43
CA ALA A 65 13.00 16.50 10.48
C ALA A 65 13.41 15.21 9.73
N PRO A 66 14.68 15.12 9.26
CA PRO A 66 15.14 13.96 8.49
C PRO A 66 14.72 12.65 9.13
N GLU A 67 14.16 11.73 8.33
CA GLU A 67 13.80 10.40 8.81
C GLU A 67 15.08 9.68 9.24
N THR A 68 15.34 9.66 10.55
CA THR A 68 16.46 8.93 11.15
C THR A 68 16.11 7.45 11.22
N HIS A 69 16.84 6.65 10.46
CA HIS A 69 16.75 5.18 10.42
C HIS A 69 17.62 4.54 11.52
#